data_AF-G3IC10-F1
#
_entry.id   AF-G3IC10-F1
#
_cell.length_a   1.000
_cell.length_b   1.000
_cell.length_c   1.000
_cell.angle_alpha   90.00
_cell.angle_beta   90.00
_cell.angle_gamma   90.00
#
_symmetry.space_group_name_H-M   'P 1'
#
loop_
_entity.id
_entity.type
_entity.pdbx_description
1 polymer ?
#
loop_
_entity_poly.entity_id
_entity_poly.type
_entity_poly.pdbx_seq_one_letter_code
_entity_poly.pdbx_strand_id
1 'polypeptide(L)'
;MGLRVDWQENDFSKRILNVPQDLYEKGYVKDVDDGLKIAMGIPLFRIKDIRIMYGVSPWGDAPIDFENSAHVPCPRGHVIAARITSENPDEGFKPSSGTVQELNFRSNKNVWGYFSVAAAGGLHEFADSQFGHCFSWGENREEAISNMVVALKELSIRGDFRTTVEYLIKLLETESFQLNRIDTGWLDRLIAEKVQAERPDTMLGVVCGALHVADVSLRNSVSNFLHSLER
;
A
#
# COMPACT_ATOMS: atom_id res chain seq x y z
N MET A 1 -20.38 32.56 7.34
CA MET A 1 -19.85 32.69 5.96
C MET A 1 -19.30 31.33 5.58
N GLY A 2 -19.89 30.65 4.61
CA GLY A 2 -19.40 29.32 4.20
C GLY A 2 -18.13 29.49 3.37
N LEU A 3 -17.11 28.67 3.62
CA LEU A 3 -15.97 28.50 2.73
C LEU A 3 -16.51 28.08 1.36
N ARG A 4 -16.56 29.05 0.43
CA ARG A 4 -16.82 28.83 -0.98
C ARG A 4 -15.44 28.59 -1.58
N VAL A 5 -15.22 27.41 -2.11
CA VAL A 5 -14.01 27.12 -2.88
C VAL A 5 -14.25 27.77 -4.23
N ASP A 6 -13.68 28.96 -4.43
CA ASP A 6 -13.77 29.67 -5.70
C ASP A 6 -12.80 29.03 -6.69
N TRP A 7 -13.37 28.47 -7.75
CA TRP A 7 -12.65 27.85 -8.85
C TRP A 7 -12.24 28.90 -9.89
N GLN A 8 -11.01 28.85 -10.40
CA GLN A 8 -10.58 29.75 -11.48
C GLN A 8 -10.95 29.14 -12.84
N GLU A 9 -11.36 29.97 -13.81
CA GLU A 9 -11.77 29.53 -15.17
C GLU A 9 -10.73 28.67 -15.90
N ASN A 10 -9.45 28.78 -15.53
CA ASN A 10 -8.38 27.96 -16.09
C ASN A 10 -8.49 26.46 -15.76
N ASP A 11 -9.19 26.07 -14.68
CA ASP A 11 -9.38 24.66 -14.29
C ASP A 11 -10.36 23.93 -15.24
N PHE A 12 -11.34 24.65 -15.79
CA PHE A 12 -12.30 24.08 -16.74
C PHE A 12 -11.72 23.83 -18.14
N SER A 13 -10.59 24.48 -18.47
CA SER A 13 -9.98 24.40 -19.81
C SER A 13 -9.41 23.02 -20.15
N LYS A 14 -9.13 22.16 -19.15
CA LYS A 14 -8.45 20.86 -19.35
C LYS A 14 -9.34 19.63 -19.17
N ARG A 15 -10.65 19.76 -18.88
CA ARG A 15 -11.52 18.63 -18.46
C ARG A 15 -10.95 17.84 -17.26
N ILE A 16 -10.13 18.47 -16.43
CA ILE A 16 -9.54 17.90 -15.22
C ILE A 16 -10.19 18.64 -14.05
N LEU A 17 -10.92 17.93 -13.19
CA LEU A 17 -11.49 18.47 -11.96
C LEU A 17 -10.41 18.44 -10.88
N ASN A 18 -9.90 19.61 -10.49
CA ASN A 18 -8.73 19.72 -9.61
C ASN A 18 -9.12 20.14 -8.18
N VAL A 19 -9.35 19.19 -7.29
CA VAL A 19 -9.71 19.50 -5.89
C VAL A 19 -8.51 20.13 -5.16
N PRO A 20 -8.64 21.33 -4.55
CA PRO A 20 -7.54 21.96 -3.81
C PRO A 20 -6.94 21.06 -2.72
N GLN A 21 -5.61 21.04 -2.63
CA GLN A 21 -4.87 20.14 -1.72
C GLN A 21 -5.23 20.35 -0.24
N ASP A 22 -5.47 21.59 0.17
CA ASP A 22 -5.88 21.95 1.54
C ASP A 22 -7.15 21.23 2.02
N LEU A 23 -8.02 20.80 1.09
CA LEU A 23 -9.23 20.04 1.42
C LEU A 23 -8.90 18.60 1.81
N TYR A 24 -7.86 18.00 1.23
CA TYR A 24 -7.37 16.68 1.63
C TYR A 24 -6.68 16.75 2.99
N GLU A 25 -5.86 17.77 3.23
CA GLU A 25 -5.12 17.94 4.49
C GLU A 25 -6.06 18.15 5.69
N LYS A 26 -7.17 18.86 5.48
CA LYS A 26 -8.22 19.05 6.51
C LYS A 26 -9.16 17.84 6.64
N GLY A 27 -8.95 16.78 5.87
CA GLY A 27 -9.78 15.58 5.87
C GLY A 27 -11.19 15.80 5.29
N TYR A 28 -11.37 16.86 4.51
CA TYR A 28 -12.67 17.22 3.94
C TYR A 28 -13.06 16.39 2.71
N VAL A 29 -12.10 15.66 2.15
CA VAL A 29 -12.30 14.75 1.03
C VAL A 29 -11.79 13.40 1.46
N LYS A 30 -12.70 12.44 1.63
CA LYS A 30 -12.37 11.09 2.07
C LYS A 30 -12.18 10.13 0.90
N ASP A 31 -12.84 10.39 -0.21
CA ASP A 31 -12.83 9.55 -1.40
C ASP A 31 -13.03 10.38 -2.68
N VAL A 32 -13.06 9.68 -3.82
CA VAL A 32 -13.24 10.27 -5.15
C VAL A 32 -14.63 10.89 -5.30
N ASP A 33 -15.65 10.37 -4.62
CA ASP A 33 -17.02 10.86 -4.71
C ASP A 33 -17.17 12.22 -4.03
N ASP A 34 -16.54 12.41 -2.86
CA ASP A 34 -16.48 13.71 -2.20
C ASP A 34 -15.72 14.74 -3.04
N GLY A 35 -14.62 14.33 -3.65
CA GLY A 35 -13.88 15.16 -4.60
C GLY A 35 -14.75 15.59 -5.78
N LEU A 36 -15.50 14.65 -6.37
CA LEU A 36 -16.43 14.92 -7.46
C LEU A 36 -17.56 15.86 -7.04
N LYS A 37 -18.18 15.66 -5.86
CA LYS A 37 -19.24 16.53 -5.33
C LYS A 37 -18.75 17.97 -5.21
N ILE A 38 -17.55 18.18 -4.65
CA ILE A 38 -16.96 19.52 -4.51
C ILE A 38 -16.73 20.14 -5.87
N ALA A 39 -16.21 19.36 -6.82
CA ALA A 39 -15.93 19.82 -8.17
C ALA A 39 -17.22 20.13 -8.97
N MET A 40 -18.34 19.50 -8.62
CA MET A 40 -19.69 19.85 -9.09
C MET A 40 -20.27 21.11 -8.42
N GLY A 41 -19.51 21.78 -7.55
CA GLY A 41 -19.93 22.99 -6.85
C GLY A 41 -20.79 22.74 -5.62
N ILE A 42 -20.87 21.50 -5.12
CA ILE A 42 -21.59 21.19 -3.88
C ILE A 42 -20.81 21.78 -2.70
N PRO A 43 -21.42 22.64 -1.87
CA PRO A 43 -20.75 23.21 -0.70
C PRO A 43 -20.35 22.13 0.32
N LEU A 44 -19.19 22.28 0.97
CA LEU A 44 -18.66 21.31 1.93
C LEU A 44 -19.65 20.90 3.02
N PHE A 45 -20.43 21.85 3.56
CA PHE A 45 -21.42 21.58 4.61
C PHE A 45 -22.62 20.73 4.13
N ARG A 46 -22.76 20.49 2.83
CA ARG A 46 -23.78 19.61 2.23
C ARG A 46 -23.28 18.18 2.01
N ILE A 47 -21.99 17.94 2.18
CA ILE A 47 -21.39 16.61 2.03
C ILE A 47 -21.66 15.81 3.29
N LYS A 48 -22.38 14.69 3.14
CA LYS A 48 -22.81 13.82 4.25
C LYS A 48 -21.66 13.45 5.19
N ASP A 49 -20.50 13.10 4.63
CA ASP A 49 -19.35 12.63 5.41
C ASP A 49 -18.65 13.73 6.21
N ILE A 50 -18.70 14.97 5.72
CA ILE A 50 -18.28 16.17 6.45
C ILE A 50 -19.23 16.46 7.59
N ARG A 51 -20.53 16.36 7.34
CA ARG A 51 -21.55 16.56 8.36
C ARG A 51 -21.40 15.57 9.52
N ILE A 52 -21.17 14.29 9.20
CA ILE A 52 -20.89 13.24 10.19
C ILE A 52 -19.59 13.55 10.96
N MET A 53 -18.53 13.98 10.25
CA MET A 53 -17.24 14.29 10.85
C MET A 53 -17.32 15.44 11.87
N TYR A 54 -18.16 16.45 11.60
CA TYR A 54 -18.44 17.57 12.50
C TYR A 54 -19.59 17.30 13.50
N GLY A 55 -20.08 16.06 13.58
CA GLY A 55 -21.11 15.66 14.55
C GLY A 55 -22.50 16.28 14.32
N VAL A 56 -22.80 16.78 13.11
CA VAL A 56 -24.11 17.34 12.76
C VAL A 56 -24.95 16.34 11.96
N SER A 57 -26.27 16.56 11.91
CA SER A 57 -27.20 15.66 11.19
C SER A 57 -26.76 15.43 9.74
N PRO A 58 -26.59 14.18 9.26
CA PRO A 58 -26.07 13.88 7.91
C PRO A 58 -26.93 14.42 6.76
N TRP A 59 -28.22 14.65 7.03
CA TRP A 59 -29.22 15.07 6.05
C TRP A 59 -29.65 16.53 6.21
N GLY A 60 -29.03 17.25 7.16
CA GLY A 60 -29.31 18.66 7.37
C GLY A 60 -28.72 19.55 6.27
N ASP A 61 -29.24 20.77 6.17
CA ASP A 61 -28.80 21.81 5.24
C ASP A 61 -28.21 23.04 5.95
N ALA A 62 -28.31 23.09 7.28
CA ALA A 62 -27.73 24.16 8.08
C ALA A 62 -26.24 24.33 7.77
N PRO A 63 -25.78 25.57 7.51
CA PRO A 63 -24.36 25.87 7.34
C PRO A 63 -23.53 25.43 8.54
N ILE A 64 -22.34 24.90 8.28
CA ILE A 64 -21.35 24.54 9.31
C ILE A 64 -20.31 25.66 9.34
N ASP A 65 -20.03 26.19 10.53
CA ASP A 65 -18.86 27.04 10.75
C ASP A 65 -17.65 26.14 11.01
N PHE A 66 -16.77 26.02 10.01
CA PHE A 66 -15.59 25.15 10.07
C PHE A 66 -14.46 25.70 10.93
N GLU A 67 -14.48 27.01 11.24
CA GLU A 67 -13.43 27.68 12.01
C GLU A 67 -13.73 27.63 13.51
N ASN A 68 -15.00 27.84 13.89
CA ASN A 68 -15.43 27.96 15.28
C ASN A 68 -16.39 26.84 15.75
N SER A 69 -16.43 25.70 15.05
CA SER A 69 -17.29 24.59 15.43
C SER A 69 -16.97 24.07 16.84
N ALA A 70 -18.00 23.88 17.67
CA ALA A 70 -17.87 23.25 18.99
C ALA A 70 -17.45 21.77 18.94
N HIS A 71 -17.59 21.13 17.79
CA HIS A 71 -17.16 19.74 17.53
C HIS A 71 -16.07 19.74 16.46
N VAL A 72 -14.84 20.00 16.91
CA VAL A 72 -13.65 19.85 16.06
C VAL A 72 -13.45 18.36 15.77
N PRO A 73 -13.24 17.96 14.51
CA PRO A 73 -12.98 16.57 14.16
C PRO A 73 -11.74 16.03 14.87
N CYS A 74 -11.88 14.87 15.52
CA CYS A 74 -10.75 14.12 16.06
C CYS A 74 -10.41 12.96 15.10
N PRO A 75 -9.11 12.66 14.87
CA PRO A 75 -8.71 11.48 14.11
C PRO A 75 -9.33 10.20 14.71
N ARG A 76 -9.88 9.33 13.86
CA ARG A 76 -10.48 8.06 14.28
C ARG A 76 -9.55 6.89 13.97
N GLY A 77 -8.73 6.54 14.94
CA GLY A 77 -7.70 5.50 14.81
C GLY A 77 -6.46 5.98 14.07
N HIS A 78 -5.71 5.03 13.53
CA HIS A 78 -4.46 5.25 12.81
C HIS A 78 -4.42 4.40 11.55
N VAL A 79 -3.81 4.93 10.48
CA VAL A 79 -3.61 4.20 9.22
C VAL A 79 -2.13 4.17 8.87
N ILE A 80 -1.61 2.98 8.56
CA ILE A 80 -0.31 2.80 7.94
C ILE A 80 -0.53 2.37 6.50
N ALA A 81 0.17 3.04 5.57
CA ALA A 81 0.14 2.71 4.16
C ALA A 81 1.52 2.21 3.72
N ALA A 82 1.54 1.14 2.92
CA ALA A 82 2.75 0.52 2.41
C ALA A 82 2.67 0.40 0.89
N ARG A 83 3.66 0.97 0.18
CA ARG A 83 3.81 0.83 -1.27
C ARG A 83 4.51 -0.49 -1.57
N ILE A 84 3.93 -1.29 -2.45
CA ILE A 84 4.52 -2.54 -2.89
C ILE A 84 5.15 -2.31 -4.27
N THR A 85 6.48 -2.43 -4.34
CA THR A 85 7.27 -2.15 -5.54
C THR A 85 8.00 -3.39 -6.04
N SER A 86 8.35 -3.41 -7.33
CA SER A 86 9.16 -4.44 -7.98
C SER A 86 10.67 -4.18 -7.91
N GLU A 87 11.10 -3.49 -6.85
CA GLU A 87 12.50 -3.13 -6.63
C GLU A 87 13.22 -4.21 -5.84
N ASN A 88 14.51 -4.40 -6.12
CA ASN A 88 15.35 -5.36 -5.40
C ASN A 88 16.19 -4.65 -4.32
N PRO A 89 15.88 -4.82 -3.01
CA PRO A 89 16.65 -4.22 -1.92
C PRO A 89 18.12 -4.66 -1.89
N ASP A 90 18.42 -5.90 -2.30
CA ASP A 90 19.78 -6.45 -2.30
C ASP A 90 20.67 -5.82 -3.39
N GLU A 91 20.06 -5.23 -4.43
CA GLU A 91 20.75 -4.57 -5.54
C GLU A 91 20.60 -3.04 -5.51
N GLY A 92 20.31 -2.48 -4.33
CA GLY A 92 20.18 -1.03 -4.15
C GLY A 92 18.88 -0.48 -4.75
N PHE A 93 17.77 -1.21 -4.57
CA PHE A 93 16.42 -0.82 -5.00
C PHE A 93 16.28 -0.61 -6.51
N LYS A 94 17.03 -1.37 -7.31
CA LYS A 94 16.85 -1.35 -8.77
C LYS A 94 15.47 -1.90 -9.14
N PRO A 95 14.68 -1.18 -9.95
CA PRO A 95 13.41 -1.68 -10.44
C PRO A 95 13.63 -2.85 -11.40
N SER A 96 12.79 -3.87 -11.28
CA SER A 96 12.78 -5.03 -12.16
C SER A 96 11.43 -5.18 -12.86
N SER A 97 11.46 -5.59 -14.12
CA SER A 97 10.29 -5.96 -14.93
C SER A 97 10.17 -7.48 -15.05
N GLY A 98 8.97 -8.00 -15.30
CA GLY A 98 8.76 -9.44 -15.44
C GLY A 98 7.30 -9.87 -15.32
N THR A 99 7.05 -11.17 -15.39
CA THR A 99 5.70 -11.72 -15.25
C THR A 99 5.34 -11.97 -13.78
N VAL A 100 4.06 -11.83 -13.46
CA VAL A 100 3.49 -12.21 -12.16
C VAL A 100 2.86 -13.58 -12.30
N GLN A 101 3.42 -14.57 -11.62
CA GLN A 101 2.90 -15.94 -11.63
C GLN A 101 1.79 -16.10 -10.59
N GLU A 102 1.99 -15.54 -9.39
CA GLU A 102 1.06 -15.64 -8.28
C GLU A 102 0.99 -14.30 -7.55
N LEU A 103 -0.22 -13.81 -7.31
CA LEU A 103 -0.49 -12.69 -6.42
C LEU A 103 -1.69 -13.04 -5.57
N ASN A 104 -1.45 -13.23 -4.28
CA ASN A 104 -2.50 -13.52 -3.30
C ASN A 104 -2.35 -12.61 -2.10
N PHE A 105 -3.31 -11.69 -1.95
CA PHE A 105 -3.40 -10.78 -0.82
C PHE A 105 -4.66 -11.10 -0.02
N ARG A 106 -4.49 -11.38 1.28
CA ARG A 106 -5.59 -11.68 2.20
C ARG A 106 -6.06 -10.41 2.89
N SER A 107 -7.07 -9.76 2.31
CA SER A 107 -7.72 -8.63 2.97
C SER A 107 -8.49 -9.08 4.20
N ASN A 108 -8.55 -8.22 5.23
CA ASN A 108 -9.40 -8.39 6.40
C ASN A 108 -10.11 -7.07 6.75
N LYS A 109 -10.84 -7.03 7.87
CA LYS A 109 -11.61 -5.83 8.27
C LYS A 109 -10.76 -4.58 8.44
N ASN A 110 -9.50 -4.76 8.86
CA ASN A 110 -8.59 -3.68 9.21
C ASN A 110 -7.49 -3.49 8.15
N VAL A 111 -7.35 -4.40 7.19
CA VAL A 111 -6.27 -4.36 6.19
C VAL A 111 -6.84 -4.61 4.80
N TRP A 112 -6.61 -3.68 3.90
CA TRP A 112 -7.01 -3.78 2.51
C TRP A 112 -5.89 -3.29 1.60
N GLY A 113 -5.98 -3.61 0.32
CA GLY A 113 -4.98 -3.23 -0.66
C GLY A 113 -5.51 -3.41 -2.06
N TYR A 114 -4.90 -2.68 -2.99
CA TYR A 114 -5.18 -2.82 -4.41
C TYR A 114 -3.88 -2.98 -5.17
N PHE A 115 -3.96 -3.72 -6.28
CA PHE A 115 -2.84 -4.03 -7.14
C PHE A 115 -3.23 -3.75 -8.58
N SER A 116 -2.30 -3.19 -9.34
CA SER A 116 -2.47 -2.85 -10.77
C SER A 116 -2.19 -4.04 -11.69
N VAL A 117 -1.65 -5.14 -11.15
CA VAL A 117 -1.30 -6.35 -11.89
C VAL A 117 -2.05 -7.55 -11.29
N ALA A 118 -2.52 -8.45 -12.15
CA ALA A 118 -3.19 -9.69 -11.78
C ALA A 118 -2.27 -10.91 -11.99
N ALA A 119 -2.68 -12.07 -11.47
CA ALA A 119 -2.00 -13.34 -11.76
C ALA A 119 -1.97 -13.61 -13.29
N ALA A 120 -0.84 -14.10 -13.79
CA ALA A 120 -0.51 -14.23 -15.22
C ALA A 120 -0.41 -12.89 -15.99
N GLY A 121 -0.42 -11.76 -15.29
CA GLY A 121 -0.07 -10.46 -15.84
C GLY A 121 1.45 -10.26 -15.93
N GLY A 122 1.86 -9.06 -16.30
CA GLY A 122 3.27 -8.68 -16.32
C GLY A 122 3.47 -7.21 -16.04
N LEU A 123 4.62 -6.90 -15.44
CA LEU A 123 5.09 -5.55 -15.22
C LEU A 123 6.08 -5.20 -16.35
N HIS A 124 5.68 -4.25 -17.19
CA HIS A 124 6.50 -3.77 -18.29
C HIS A 124 7.58 -2.78 -17.80
N GLU A 125 8.69 -2.67 -18.53
CA GLU A 125 9.77 -1.70 -18.26
C GLU A 125 9.33 -0.22 -18.30
N PHE A 126 8.16 0.08 -18.85
CA PHE A 126 7.60 1.44 -18.91
C PHE A 126 6.51 1.67 -17.85
N ALA A 127 6.19 0.64 -17.06
CA ALA A 127 5.26 0.75 -15.95
C ALA A 127 5.99 1.30 -14.72
N ASP A 128 5.25 1.92 -13.82
CA ASP A 128 5.76 2.29 -12.49
C ASP A 128 6.22 1.02 -11.74
N SER A 129 7.32 1.11 -10.98
CA SER A 129 7.77 0.01 -10.13
C SER A 129 6.75 -0.30 -9.05
N GLN A 130 5.95 0.69 -8.64
CA GLN A 130 4.83 0.48 -7.73
C GLN A 130 3.66 -0.18 -8.45
N PHE A 131 3.46 -1.45 -8.17
CA PHE A 131 2.32 -2.20 -8.70
C PHE A 131 1.24 -2.48 -7.65
N GLY A 132 1.48 -2.16 -6.37
CA GLY A 132 0.51 -2.37 -5.29
C GLY A 132 0.55 -1.31 -4.19
N HIS A 133 -0.56 -1.21 -3.47
CA HIS A 133 -0.67 -0.35 -2.29
C HIS A 133 -1.52 -1.06 -1.22
N CYS A 134 -0.95 -1.23 -0.04
CA CYS A 134 -1.61 -1.81 1.12
C CYS A 134 -1.87 -0.74 2.18
N PHE A 135 -2.99 -0.86 2.87
CA PHE A 135 -3.41 0.02 3.96
C PHE A 135 -3.84 -0.83 5.13
N SER A 136 -3.38 -0.48 6.33
CA SER A 136 -3.84 -1.05 7.58
C SER A 136 -4.41 0.05 8.46
N TRP A 137 -5.52 -0.24 9.11
CA TRP A 137 -6.14 0.59 10.12
C TRP A 137 -6.02 -0.09 11.50
N GLY A 138 -5.97 0.69 12.56
CA GLY A 138 -6.06 0.26 13.95
C GLY A 138 -6.54 1.39 14.84
N GLU A 139 -6.92 1.09 16.09
CA GLU A 139 -7.34 2.12 17.06
C GLU A 139 -6.16 3.03 17.45
N ASN A 140 -4.93 2.52 17.35
CA ASN A 140 -3.70 3.26 17.57
C ASN A 140 -2.62 2.83 16.56
N ARG A 141 -1.46 3.49 16.64
CA ARG A 141 -0.35 3.29 15.72
C ARG A 141 0.23 1.89 15.83
N GLU A 142 0.38 1.38 17.04
CA GLU A 142 0.94 0.06 17.34
C GLU A 142 0.07 -1.05 16.73
N GLU A 143 -1.25 -0.94 16.87
CA GLU A 143 -2.20 -1.88 16.26
C GLU A 143 -2.15 -1.82 14.73
N ALA A 144 -2.15 -0.62 14.14
CA ALA A 144 -2.05 -0.46 12.69
C ALA A 144 -0.75 -1.07 12.13
N ILE A 145 0.37 -0.92 12.84
CA ILE A 145 1.65 -1.54 12.47
C ILE A 145 1.57 -3.06 12.56
N SER A 146 1.08 -3.61 13.68
CA SER A 146 0.90 -5.04 13.85
C SER A 146 0.02 -5.65 12.76
N ASN A 147 -1.10 -5.01 12.45
CA ASN A 147 -2.01 -5.41 11.37
C ASN A 147 -1.32 -5.41 10.01
N MET A 148 -0.49 -4.40 9.71
CA MET A 148 0.28 -4.34 8.46
C MET A 148 1.31 -5.48 8.39
N VAL A 149 2.07 -5.72 9.45
CA VAL A 149 3.11 -6.76 9.49
C VAL A 149 2.50 -8.14 9.22
N VAL A 150 1.37 -8.46 9.87
CA VAL A 150 0.66 -9.74 9.65
C VAL A 150 0.21 -9.85 8.19
N ALA A 151 -0.42 -8.81 7.64
CA ALA A 151 -0.90 -8.82 6.26
C ALA A 151 0.23 -8.96 5.23
N LEU A 152 1.38 -8.31 5.46
CA LEU A 152 2.54 -8.43 4.58
C LEU A 152 3.20 -9.81 4.68
N LYS A 153 3.20 -10.45 5.86
CA LYS A 153 3.68 -11.84 6.03
C LYS A 153 2.78 -12.87 5.33
N GLU A 154 1.48 -12.58 5.22
CA GLU A 154 0.52 -13.42 4.49
C GLU A 154 0.44 -13.12 2.99
N LEU A 155 0.99 -11.99 2.54
CA LEU A 155 1.04 -11.59 1.14
C LEU A 155 2.01 -12.48 0.36
N SER A 156 1.46 -13.29 -0.55
CA SER A 156 2.25 -14.13 -1.46
C SER A 156 2.32 -13.45 -2.82
N ILE A 157 3.51 -13.04 -3.23
CA ILE A 157 3.80 -12.55 -4.58
C ILE A 157 4.94 -13.38 -5.15
N ARG A 158 4.66 -14.06 -6.27
CA ARG A 158 5.67 -14.81 -7.03
C ARG A 158 5.69 -14.33 -8.46
N GLY A 159 6.89 -14.07 -8.97
CA GLY A 159 7.11 -13.59 -10.32
C GLY A 159 8.59 -13.57 -10.64
N ASP A 160 8.93 -13.04 -11.83
CA ASP A 160 10.31 -12.96 -12.30
C ASP A 160 11.10 -11.81 -11.63
N PHE A 161 10.42 -10.96 -10.87
CA PHE A 161 11.00 -9.82 -10.16
C PHE A 161 10.99 -10.00 -8.64
N ARG A 162 11.88 -9.27 -7.96
CA ARG A 162 11.90 -9.15 -6.50
C ARG A 162 10.97 -8.04 -6.04
N THR A 163 10.49 -8.14 -4.80
CA THR A 163 9.61 -7.14 -4.20
C THR A 163 10.20 -6.58 -2.91
N THR A 164 9.71 -5.42 -2.49
CA THR A 164 10.11 -4.76 -1.25
C THR A 164 9.39 -5.29 0.01
N VAL A 165 8.50 -6.28 -0.12
CA VAL A 165 7.64 -6.77 0.97
C VAL A 165 8.45 -7.23 2.19
N GLU A 166 9.46 -8.08 1.98
CA GLU A 166 10.31 -8.59 3.07
C GLU A 166 11.06 -7.47 3.79
N TYR A 167 11.51 -6.47 3.04
CA TYR A 167 12.19 -5.31 3.59
C TYR A 167 11.24 -4.42 4.40
N LEU A 168 10.02 -4.18 3.90
CA LEU A 168 8.98 -3.43 4.61
C LEU A 168 8.61 -4.08 5.95
N ILE A 169 8.47 -5.41 5.99
CA ILE A 169 8.23 -6.16 7.24
C ILE A 169 9.34 -5.85 8.25
N LYS A 170 10.60 -5.96 7.82
CA LYS A 170 11.75 -5.67 8.68
C LYS A 170 11.74 -4.23 9.20
N LEU A 171 11.45 -3.25 8.34
CA LEU A 171 11.38 -1.85 8.74
C LEU A 171 10.32 -1.61 9.81
N LEU A 172 9.11 -2.17 9.62
CA LEU A 172 7.99 -2.04 10.56
C LEU A 172 8.30 -2.68 11.92
N GLU A 173 9.12 -3.74 11.95
CA GLU A 173 9.54 -4.43 13.17
C GLU A 173 10.75 -3.76 13.87
N THR A 174 11.38 -2.74 13.28
CA THR A 174 12.50 -2.04 13.95
C THR A 174 12.05 -1.22 15.15
N GLU A 175 12.87 -1.19 16.20
CA GLU A 175 12.61 -0.37 17.39
C GLU A 175 12.48 1.13 17.04
N SER A 176 13.31 1.64 16.10
CA SER A 176 13.23 3.02 15.63
C SER A 176 11.86 3.35 15.05
N PHE A 177 11.30 2.46 14.24
CA PHE A 177 9.97 2.66 13.67
C PHE A 177 8.88 2.53 14.75
N GLN A 178 8.97 1.53 15.64
CA GLN A 178 8.01 1.34 16.74
C GLN A 178 7.94 2.55 17.68
N LEU A 179 9.10 3.11 18.08
CA LEU A 179 9.21 4.27 18.96
C LEU A 179 9.06 5.62 18.26
N ASN A 180 8.72 5.63 16.96
CA ASN A 180 8.58 6.83 16.14
C ASN A 180 9.84 7.74 16.15
N ARG A 181 11.03 7.11 16.18
CA ARG A 181 12.35 7.77 16.16
C ARG A 181 12.98 7.66 14.77
N ILE A 182 12.27 8.19 13.77
CA ILE A 182 12.68 8.17 12.36
C ILE A 182 12.74 9.60 11.81
N ASP A 183 13.61 9.79 10.83
CA ASP A 183 13.69 11.01 10.03
C ASP A 183 13.73 10.63 8.54
N THR A 184 13.70 11.62 7.66
CA THR A 184 13.65 11.40 6.21
C THR A 184 14.89 10.71 5.64
N GLY A 185 16.04 10.79 6.33
CA GLY A 185 17.29 10.11 5.94
C GLY A 185 17.54 8.80 6.69
N TRP A 186 16.58 8.32 7.49
CA TRP A 186 16.72 7.08 8.24
C TRP A 186 16.86 5.87 7.32
N LEU A 187 16.05 5.82 6.26
CA LEU A 187 16.07 4.73 5.29
C LEU A 187 17.42 4.67 4.55
N ASP A 188 17.92 5.80 4.06
CA ASP A 188 19.20 5.88 3.35
C ASP A 188 20.37 5.37 4.20
N ARG A 189 20.34 5.63 5.51
CA ARG A 189 21.33 5.10 6.46
C ARG A 189 21.24 3.59 6.59
N LEU A 190 20.04 3.02 6.71
CA LEU A 190 19.86 1.56 6.76
C LEU A 190 20.33 0.87 5.47
N ILE A 191 20.12 1.52 4.32
CA ILE A 191 20.61 1.03 3.02
C ILE A 191 22.14 1.05 2.99
N ALA A 192 22.76 2.14 3.43
CA ALA A 192 24.22 2.26 3.51
C ALA A 192 24.86 1.22 4.46
N GLU A 193 24.16 0.89 5.55
CA GLU A 193 24.54 -0.16 6.51
C GLU A 193 24.28 -1.58 5.99
N LYS A 194 23.74 -1.73 4.77
CA LYS A 194 23.43 -3.01 4.12
C LYS A 194 22.54 -3.91 4.98
N VAL A 195 21.52 -3.33 5.62
CA VAL A 195 20.53 -4.09 6.37
C VAL A 195 19.75 -4.99 5.40
N GLN A 196 20.03 -6.28 5.39
CA GLN A 196 19.36 -7.25 4.51
C GLN A 196 18.05 -7.75 5.11
N ALA A 197 17.12 -8.20 4.28
CA ALA A 197 15.94 -8.92 4.74
C ALA A 197 16.33 -10.19 5.53
N GLU A 198 15.42 -10.67 6.37
CA GLU A 198 15.66 -11.89 7.16
C GLU A 198 15.87 -13.08 6.23
N ARG A 199 17.00 -13.77 6.41
CA ARG A 199 17.32 -14.98 5.64
C ARG A 199 16.97 -16.21 6.47
N PRO A 200 16.51 -17.29 5.84
CA PRO A 200 16.32 -18.55 6.54
C PRO A 200 17.64 -19.05 7.14
N ASP A 201 17.55 -19.90 8.17
CA ASP A 201 18.70 -20.56 8.77
C ASP A 201 19.58 -21.23 7.70
N THR A 202 20.89 -21.12 7.84
CA THR A 202 21.83 -21.55 6.79
C THR A 202 21.75 -23.06 6.58
N MET A 203 21.65 -23.85 7.65
CA MET A 203 21.54 -25.30 7.53
C MET A 203 20.20 -25.70 6.92
N LEU A 204 19.11 -25.05 7.33
CA LEU A 204 17.81 -25.25 6.70
C LEU A 204 17.85 -24.92 5.21
N GLY A 205 18.45 -23.79 4.82
CA GLY A 205 18.62 -23.38 3.43
C GLY A 205 19.44 -24.36 2.61
N VAL A 206 20.56 -24.86 3.16
CA VAL A 206 21.42 -25.87 2.51
C VAL A 206 20.67 -27.19 2.33
N VAL A 207 19.99 -27.69 3.37
CA VAL A 207 19.25 -28.95 3.32
C VAL A 207 18.07 -28.86 2.34
N CYS A 208 17.26 -27.81 2.42
CA CYS A 208 16.15 -27.58 1.50
C CYS A 208 16.64 -27.39 0.06
N GLY A 209 17.77 -26.67 -0.14
CA GLY A 209 18.39 -26.49 -1.45
C GLY A 209 18.87 -27.81 -2.05
N ALA A 210 19.59 -28.63 -1.29
CA ALA A 210 20.04 -29.94 -1.73
C ALA A 210 18.86 -30.86 -2.08
N LEU A 211 17.81 -30.87 -1.25
CA LEU A 211 16.60 -31.64 -1.50
C LEU A 211 15.86 -31.15 -2.76
N HIS A 212 15.78 -29.84 -2.97
CA HIS A 212 15.14 -29.25 -4.14
C HIS A 212 15.89 -29.62 -5.43
N VAL A 213 17.23 -29.51 -5.43
CA VAL A 213 18.06 -29.91 -6.58
C VAL A 213 17.92 -31.41 -6.87
N ALA A 214 17.92 -32.25 -5.83
CA ALA A 214 17.74 -33.68 -5.96
C ALA A 214 16.34 -34.04 -6.52
N ASP A 215 15.28 -33.40 -6.02
CA ASP A 215 13.90 -33.59 -6.50
C ASP A 215 13.76 -33.19 -7.98
N VAL A 216 14.33 -32.05 -8.38
CA VAL A 216 14.34 -31.62 -9.80
C VAL A 216 15.06 -32.65 -10.68
N SER A 217 16.23 -33.15 -10.26
CA SER A 217 16.98 -34.18 -10.98
C SER A 217 16.21 -35.51 -11.08
N LEU A 218 15.55 -35.91 -9.99
CA LEU A 218 14.74 -37.13 -9.93
C LEU A 218 13.52 -37.02 -10.84
N ARG A 219 12.78 -35.90 -10.80
CA ARG A 219 11.61 -35.67 -11.66
C ARG A 219 11.97 -35.72 -13.13
N ASN A 220 13.09 -35.10 -13.52
CA ASN A 220 13.58 -35.16 -14.90
C ASN A 220 13.96 -36.60 -15.31
N SER A 221 14.64 -37.34 -14.44
CA SER A 221 15.02 -38.74 -14.71
C SER A 221 13.81 -39.65 -14.85
N VAL A 222 12.82 -39.50 -13.95
CA VAL A 222 11.56 -40.26 -13.99
C VAL A 222 10.75 -39.89 -15.24
N SER A 223 10.66 -38.60 -15.58
CA SER A 223 9.97 -38.15 -16.79
C SER A 223 10.61 -38.73 -18.06
N ASN A 224 11.94 -38.71 -18.17
CA ASN A 224 12.67 -39.31 -19.29
C ASN A 224 12.43 -40.83 -19.40
N PHE A 225 12.41 -41.52 -18.26
CA PHE A 225 12.15 -42.96 -18.21
C PHE A 225 10.73 -43.29 -18.67
N LEU A 226 9.71 -42.58 -18.15
CA LEU A 226 8.31 -42.74 -18.56
C LEU A 226 8.15 -42.45 -20.06
N HIS A 227 8.74 -41.37 -20.55
CA HIS A 227 8.67 -41.00 -21.96
C HIS A 227 9.34 -42.03 -22.88
N SER A 228 10.33 -42.78 -22.37
CA SER A 228 10.99 -43.87 -23.09
C SER A 228 10.19 -45.16 -23.05
N LEU A 229 9.38 -45.39 -22.02
CA LEU A 229 8.48 -46.56 -21.90
C LEU A 229 7.20 -46.42 -22.73
N GLU A 230 6.72 -45.19 -22.94
CA GLU A 230 5.52 -44.91 -23.75
C GLU A 230 5.78 -44.95 -25.28
N ARG A 231 7.04 -45.02 -25.70
CA ARG A 231 7.44 -45.21 -27.11
C ARG A 231 7.63 -46.68 -27.45
#